data_AF-A0A4S2EXF6-F1
#
_entry.id   AF-A0A4S2EXF6-F1
#
_cell.length_a   1.000
_cell.length_b   1.000
_cell.length_c   1.000
_cell.angle_alpha   90.00
_cell.angle_beta   90.00
_cell.angle_gamma   90.00
#
_symmetry.space_group_name_H-M   'P 1'
#
loop_
_entity.id
_entity.type
_entity.pdbx_description
1 polymer ?
#
loop_
_entity_poly.entity_id
_entity_poly.type
_entity_poly.pdbx_seq_one_letter_code
_entity_poly.pdbx_strand_id
1 'polypeptide(L)'
;MTGRAARLLREERGQAVVELACVVPVVLACALVAVNLGVYIERCARFDRVAPDMVLAHGIAPADEQDASSAVRQVREAVEEAMGDPGLEVDVRVERLDPEEDGLLPALSPGRVRFVCSMGFRPRPSTFSVAGAVWTAPALLVHERSLVVDIGTLAGGV
;
A
#
# COMPACT_ATOMS: atom_id res chain seq x y z
N MET A 1 44.34 35.13 -32.42
CA MET A 1 43.71 33.77 -32.50
C MET A 1 43.04 33.31 -31.19
N THR A 2 43.18 34.05 -30.08
CA THR A 2 42.64 33.71 -28.74
C THR A 2 41.11 33.78 -28.61
N GLY A 3 40.45 34.68 -29.34
CA GLY A 3 38.98 34.85 -29.23
C GLY A 3 38.13 33.70 -29.79
N ARG A 4 38.64 32.94 -30.75
CA ARG A 4 37.88 31.86 -31.42
C ARG A 4 37.84 30.58 -30.56
N ALA A 5 38.95 30.25 -29.90
CA ALA A 5 39.03 29.12 -28.96
C ALA A 5 38.20 29.35 -27.70
N ALA A 6 38.22 30.57 -27.15
CA ALA A 6 37.39 30.92 -25.99
C ALA A 6 35.88 30.83 -26.28
N ARG A 7 35.47 31.13 -27.52
CA ARG A 7 34.08 31.03 -27.97
C ARG A 7 33.64 29.57 -28.11
N LEU A 8 34.46 28.73 -28.75
CA LEU A 8 34.17 27.29 -28.90
C LEU A 8 34.06 26.60 -27.53
N LEU A 9 34.99 26.88 -26.61
CA LEU A 9 34.91 26.33 -25.24
C LEU A 9 33.67 26.82 -24.47
N ARG A 10 33.17 28.02 -24.77
CA ARG A 10 31.95 28.57 -24.15
C ARG A 10 30.68 27.97 -24.78
N GLU A 11 30.70 27.73 -26.08
CA GLU A 11 29.63 27.02 -26.81
C GLU A 11 29.55 25.55 -26.36
N GLU A 12 30.67 24.85 -26.23
CA GLU A 12 30.72 23.48 -25.70
C GLU A 12 30.26 23.39 -24.24
N ARG A 13 30.70 24.30 -23.37
CA ARG A 13 30.23 24.38 -21.98
C ARG A 13 28.74 24.74 -21.89
N GLY A 14 28.27 25.63 -22.76
CA GLY A 14 26.86 25.99 -22.84
C GLY A 14 26.00 24.81 -23.28
N GLN A 15 26.45 24.06 -24.29
CA GLN A 15 25.77 22.89 -24.80
C GLN A 15 25.70 21.76 -23.75
N ALA A 16 26.79 21.47 -23.06
CA ALA A 16 26.80 20.47 -21.98
C ALA A 16 25.84 20.84 -20.83
N VAL A 17 25.71 22.14 -20.51
CA VAL A 17 24.75 22.62 -19.50
C VAL A 17 23.31 22.48 -19.99
N VAL A 18 23.03 22.73 -21.27
CA VAL A 18 21.69 22.56 -21.86
C VAL A 18 21.29 21.09 -21.86
N GLU A 19 22.20 20.19 -22.27
CA GLU A 19 21.96 18.75 -22.25
C GLU A 19 21.69 18.24 -20.84
N LEU A 20 22.50 18.68 -19.85
CA LEU A 20 22.27 18.34 -18.46
C LEU A 20 20.94 18.90 -17.93
N ALA A 21 20.57 20.12 -18.32
CA ALA A 21 19.30 20.74 -17.92
C ALA A 21 18.07 19.98 -18.44
N CYS A 22 18.18 19.31 -19.58
CA CYS A 22 17.13 18.45 -20.12
C CYS A 22 17.09 17.06 -19.45
N VAL A 23 18.25 16.48 -19.11
CA VAL A 23 18.35 15.13 -18.55
C VAL A 23 18.04 15.09 -17.05
N VAL A 24 18.48 16.09 -16.29
CA VAL A 24 18.30 16.14 -14.82
C VAL A 24 16.84 15.98 -14.40
N PRO A 25 15.85 16.70 -14.97
CA PRO A 25 14.44 16.52 -14.62
C PRO A 25 13.95 15.09 -14.77
N VAL A 26 14.33 14.42 -15.87
CA VAL A 26 13.92 13.05 -16.16
C VAL A 26 14.55 12.07 -15.16
N VAL A 27 15.86 12.21 -14.92
CA VAL A 27 16.58 11.37 -13.96
C VAL A 27 15.99 11.53 -12.55
N LEU A 28 15.67 12.76 -12.14
CA LEU A 28 15.04 13.01 -10.85
C LEU A 28 13.64 12.41 -10.76
N ALA A 29 12.80 12.53 -11.80
CA ALA A 29 11.48 11.91 -11.81
C ALA A 29 11.59 10.37 -11.70
N CYS A 30 12.49 9.75 -12.47
CA CYS A 30 12.74 8.31 -12.39
C CYS A 30 13.24 7.89 -11.01
N ALA A 31 14.18 8.63 -10.42
CA ALA A 31 14.69 8.35 -9.08
C ALA A 31 13.59 8.47 -8.01
N LEU A 32 12.74 9.50 -8.09
CA LEU A 32 11.60 9.67 -7.18
C LEU A 32 10.62 8.50 -7.29
N VAL A 33 10.29 8.06 -8.51
CA VAL A 33 9.43 6.89 -8.72
C VAL A 33 10.06 5.63 -8.12
N ALA A 34 11.35 5.39 -8.38
CA ALA A 34 12.05 4.21 -7.89
C ALA A 34 12.12 4.17 -6.34
N VAL A 35 12.44 5.31 -5.71
CA VAL A 35 12.49 5.41 -4.25
C VAL A 35 11.11 5.19 -3.63
N ASN A 36 10.07 5.85 -4.16
CA ASN A 36 8.71 5.67 -3.65
C ASN A 36 8.21 4.23 -3.82
N LEU A 37 8.51 3.60 -4.95
CA LEU A 37 8.15 2.21 -5.20
C LEU A 37 8.90 1.25 -4.26
N GLY A 38 10.18 1.48 -4.02
CA GLY A 38 10.97 0.69 -3.07
C GLY A 38 10.39 0.73 -1.65
N VAL A 39 10.07 1.94 -1.17
CA VAL A 39 9.41 2.12 0.13
C VAL A 39 8.04 1.45 0.15
N TYR A 40 7.24 1.61 -0.90
CA TYR A 40 5.92 0.96 -1.01
C TYR A 40 6.04 -0.56 -0.94
N ILE A 41 6.95 -1.17 -1.70
CA ILE A 41 7.16 -2.63 -1.71
C ILE A 41 7.59 -3.14 -0.33
N GLU A 42 8.47 -2.41 0.37
CA GLU A 42 8.86 -2.74 1.74
C GLU A 42 7.65 -2.75 2.67
N ARG A 43 6.78 -1.73 2.57
CA ARG A 43 5.53 -1.66 3.34
C ARG A 43 4.57 -2.78 2.98
N CYS A 44 4.40 -3.12 1.71
CA CYS A 44 3.59 -4.28 1.29
C CYS A 44 4.13 -5.59 1.88
N ALA A 45 5.44 -5.82 1.85
CA ALA A 45 6.05 -7.03 2.40
C ALA A 45 5.90 -7.14 3.93
N ARG A 46 5.83 -6.00 4.64
CA ARG A 46 5.49 -5.98 6.06
C ARG A 46 4.01 -6.22 6.28
N PHE A 47 3.15 -5.53 5.52
CA PHE A 47 1.71 -5.64 5.60
C PHE A 47 1.21 -7.07 5.33
N ASP A 48 1.84 -7.76 4.39
CA ASP A 48 1.56 -9.17 4.05
C ASP A 48 1.73 -10.14 5.22
N ARG A 49 2.53 -9.76 6.22
CA ARG A 49 2.74 -10.54 7.45
C ARG A 49 1.85 -10.01 8.58
N VAL A 50 1.82 -8.69 8.77
CA VAL A 50 1.09 -8.04 9.86
C VAL A 50 -0.43 -8.23 9.74
N ALA A 51 -1.01 -8.00 8.56
CA ALA A 51 -2.46 -8.07 8.36
C ALA A 51 -3.05 -9.44 8.76
N PRO A 52 -2.57 -10.59 8.23
CA PRO A 52 -3.12 -11.89 8.63
C PRO A 52 -2.85 -12.20 10.10
N ASP A 53 -1.69 -11.84 10.65
CA ASP A 53 -1.38 -12.08 12.07
C ASP A 53 -2.37 -11.35 12.99
N MET A 54 -2.71 -10.09 12.66
CA MET A 54 -3.68 -9.31 13.45
C MET A 54 -5.12 -9.80 13.26
N VAL A 55 -5.50 -10.25 12.05
CA VAL A 55 -6.80 -10.89 11.82
C VAL A 55 -6.92 -12.18 12.65
N LEU A 56 -5.86 -12.99 12.75
CA LEU A 56 -5.88 -14.20 13.56
C LEU A 56 -5.94 -13.90 15.07
N ALA A 57 -5.26 -12.85 15.52
CA ALA A 57 -5.24 -12.47 16.94
C ALA A 57 -6.56 -11.81 17.41
N HIS A 58 -7.21 -11.01 16.55
CA HIS A 58 -8.33 -10.15 16.94
C HIS A 58 -9.64 -10.41 16.18
N GLY A 59 -9.60 -11.15 15.08
CA GLY A 59 -10.75 -11.37 14.19
C GLY A 59 -11.61 -12.60 14.53
N ILE A 60 -11.24 -13.40 15.53
CA ILE A 60 -11.88 -14.70 15.87
C ILE A 60 -12.72 -14.58 17.17
N ALA A 61 -13.17 -13.37 17.53
CA ALA A 61 -14.12 -13.20 18.63
C ALA A 61 -15.49 -13.83 18.29
N PRO A 62 -16.24 -14.38 19.28
CA PRO A 62 -17.49 -15.10 19.04
C PRO A 62 -18.58 -14.21 18.43
N ALA A 63 -19.08 -14.63 17.26
CA ALA A 63 -19.93 -13.84 16.38
C ALA A 63 -21.29 -13.42 17.00
N ASP A 64 -21.41 -12.12 17.27
CA ASP A 64 -22.67 -11.39 17.24
C ASP A 64 -22.50 -10.19 16.27
N GLU A 65 -23.59 -9.55 15.78
CA GLU A 65 -23.45 -8.50 14.76
C GLU A 65 -22.68 -7.25 15.24
N GLN A 66 -22.83 -6.91 16.53
CA GLN A 66 -21.98 -5.90 17.17
C GLN A 66 -20.53 -6.35 17.27
N ASP A 67 -20.27 -7.65 17.35
CA ASP A 67 -18.94 -8.23 17.50
C ASP A 67 -18.13 -8.12 16.20
N ALA A 68 -18.73 -8.32 15.02
CA ALA A 68 -18.05 -8.18 13.74
C ALA A 68 -17.51 -6.75 13.50
N SER A 69 -18.30 -5.73 13.82
CA SER A 69 -17.85 -4.32 13.72
C SER A 69 -16.73 -4.01 14.73
N SER A 70 -16.78 -4.63 15.91
CA SER A 70 -15.78 -4.49 16.95
C SER A 70 -14.47 -5.19 16.57
N ALA A 71 -14.54 -6.37 15.95
CA ALA A 71 -13.41 -7.14 15.45
C ALA A 71 -12.72 -6.39 14.32
N VAL A 72 -13.47 -5.85 13.35
CA VAL A 72 -12.92 -4.99 12.28
C VAL A 72 -12.15 -3.80 12.86
N ARG A 73 -12.73 -3.11 13.85
CA ARG A 73 -12.08 -1.97 14.49
C ARG A 73 -10.79 -2.37 15.20
N GLN A 74 -10.81 -3.46 15.96
CA GLN A 74 -9.65 -3.98 16.68
C GLN A 74 -8.53 -4.41 15.72
N VAL A 75 -8.88 -5.13 14.65
CA VAL A 75 -7.92 -5.53 13.61
C VAL A 75 -7.31 -4.29 12.95
N ARG A 76 -8.11 -3.29 12.58
CA ARG A 76 -7.60 -2.06 11.97
C ARG A 76 -6.63 -1.34 12.89
N GLU A 77 -7.02 -1.08 14.14
CA GLU A 77 -6.18 -0.40 15.14
C GLU A 77 -4.87 -1.17 15.38
N ALA A 78 -4.93 -2.50 15.50
CA ALA A 78 -3.76 -3.34 15.69
C ALA A 78 -2.82 -3.33 14.47
N VAL A 79 -3.37 -3.33 13.24
CA VAL A 79 -2.57 -3.23 12.01
C VAL A 79 -1.92 -1.85 11.89
N GLU A 80 -2.64 -0.76 12.19
CA GLU A 80 -2.09 0.60 12.19
C GLU A 80 -0.91 0.73 13.18
N GLU A 81 -1.11 0.26 14.41
CA GLU A 81 -0.07 0.25 15.45
C GLU A 81 1.13 -0.61 15.04
N ALA A 82 0.89 -1.83 14.55
CA ALA A 82 1.93 -2.76 14.15
C ALA A 82 2.68 -2.31 12.89
N MET A 83 2.07 -1.53 12.00
CA MET A 83 2.75 -0.90 10.87
C MET A 83 3.59 0.30 11.32
N GLY A 84 3.08 1.08 12.29
CA GLY A 84 3.82 2.18 12.92
C GLY A 84 4.24 3.29 11.95
N ASP A 85 3.51 3.46 10.85
CA ASP A 85 3.78 4.46 9.81
C ASP A 85 2.55 5.38 9.65
N PRO A 86 2.60 6.62 10.18
CA PRO A 86 1.47 7.55 10.11
C PRO A 86 1.20 8.08 8.69
N GLY A 87 2.07 7.78 7.72
CA GLY A 87 1.85 8.09 6.31
C GLY A 87 1.02 7.05 5.56
N LEU A 88 0.68 5.92 6.20
CA LEU A 88 -0.17 4.88 5.64
C LEU A 88 -1.63 5.07 6.03
N GLU A 89 -2.52 4.74 5.10
CA GLU A 89 -3.95 4.60 5.36
C GLU A 89 -4.28 3.12 5.47
N VAL A 90 -4.95 2.69 6.54
CA VAL A 90 -5.34 1.29 6.71
C VAL A 90 -6.86 1.22 6.79
N ASP A 91 -7.43 0.30 6.01
CA ASP A 91 -8.85 -0.02 6.07
C ASP A 91 -9.05 -1.53 6.18
N VAL A 92 -10.09 -1.94 6.91
CA VAL A 92 -10.42 -3.35 7.13
C VAL A 92 -11.92 -3.51 6.96
N ARG A 93 -12.33 -4.47 6.14
CA ARG A 93 -13.73 -4.85 5.96
C ARG A 93 -13.90 -6.35 6.10
N VAL A 94 -15.11 -6.78 6.44
CA VAL A 94 -15.49 -8.19 6.52
C VAL A 94 -16.57 -8.47 5.50
N GLU A 95 -16.33 -9.50 4.69
CA GLU A 95 -17.27 -10.04 3.72
C GLU A 95 -17.72 -11.41 4.25
N ARG A 96 -19.02 -11.55 4.51
CA ARG A 96 -19.59 -12.87 4.84
C ARG A 96 -19.54 -13.73 3.59
N LEU A 97 -19.01 -14.94 3.73
CA LEU A 97 -19.04 -15.91 2.64
C LEU A 97 -20.32 -16.70 2.82
N ASP A 98 -21.32 -16.38 2.01
CA ASP A 98 -22.49 -17.24 1.89
C ASP A 98 -22.02 -18.62 1.40
N PRO A 99 -22.64 -19.71 1.86
CA PRO A 99 -22.33 -21.03 1.36
C PRO A 99 -22.68 -21.06 -0.14
N GLU A 100 -21.68 -21.02 -1.02
CA GLU A 100 -21.89 -21.33 -2.45
C GLU A 100 -22.56 -22.72 -2.55
N GLU A 101 -23.59 -22.81 -3.40
CA GLU A 101 -24.46 -23.98 -3.57
C GLU A 101 -23.74 -25.21 -4.18
N ASP A 102 -22.44 -25.14 -4.47
CA ASP A 102 -21.66 -26.21 -5.11
C ASP A 102 -20.71 -26.92 -4.12
N GLY A 103 -21.26 -27.77 -3.24
CA GLY A 103 -20.45 -28.77 -2.54
C GLY A 103 -21.07 -29.36 -1.27
N LEU A 104 -20.59 -30.54 -0.87
CA LEU A 104 -21.05 -31.29 0.32
C LEU A 104 -20.42 -30.79 1.66
N LEU A 105 -19.52 -29.81 1.60
CA LEU A 105 -18.73 -29.25 2.71
C LEU A 105 -19.27 -27.98 3.41
N PRO A 106 -20.28 -27.22 2.93
CA PRO A 106 -20.76 -26.01 3.59
C PRO A 106 -21.36 -26.24 4.99
N ALA A 107 -21.82 -27.46 5.29
CA ALA A 107 -22.40 -27.82 6.57
C ALA A 107 -21.38 -27.88 7.73
N LEU A 108 -20.08 -27.84 7.45
CA LEU A 108 -19.01 -27.99 8.46
C LEU A 108 -18.44 -26.67 9.00
N SER A 109 -18.68 -25.53 8.33
CA SER A 109 -18.18 -24.20 8.77
C SER A 109 -19.20 -23.08 8.50
N PRO A 110 -20.33 -23.03 9.23
CA PRO A 110 -21.35 -21.98 9.07
C PRO A 110 -20.90 -20.56 9.50
N GLY A 111 -19.67 -20.40 10.01
CA GLY A 111 -19.11 -19.12 10.51
C GLY A 111 -17.96 -18.55 9.69
N ARG A 112 -17.79 -18.96 8.43
CA ARG A 112 -16.65 -18.54 7.60
C ARG A 112 -16.82 -17.08 7.12
N VAL A 113 -15.86 -16.22 7.46
CA VAL A 113 -15.82 -14.83 7.00
C VAL A 113 -14.49 -14.49 6.33
N ARG A 114 -14.53 -13.57 5.36
CA ARG A 114 -13.34 -13.03 4.71
C ARG A 114 -13.05 -11.65 5.27
N PHE A 115 -11.93 -11.50 5.96
CA PHE A 115 -11.35 -10.19 6.24
C PHE A 115 -10.62 -9.70 4.99
N VAL A 116 -10.86 -8.47 4.60
CA VAL A 116 -10.14 -7.77 3.54
C VAL A 116 -9.49 -6.54 4.15
N CYS A 117 -8.17 -6.57 4.23
CA CYS A 117 -7.35 -5.48 4.74
C CYS A 117 -6.71 -4.75 3.56
N SER A 118 -6.80 -3.42 3.54
CA SER A 118 -6.16 -2.58 2.54
C SER A 118 -5.21 -1.58 3.16
N MET A 119 -4.12 -1.31 2.46
CA MET A 119 -3.08 -0.35 2.82
C MET A 119 -2.94 0.67 1.69
N GLY A 120 -3.23 1.92 1.98
CA GLY A 120 -2.97 3.08 1.13
C GLY A 120 -1.61 3.71 1.44
N PHE A 121 -0.82 3.98 0.41
CA PHE A 121 0.46 4.66 0.49
C PHE A 121 0.48 5.89 -0.41
N ARG A 122 0.82 7.06 0.14
CA ARG A 122 0.97 8.29 -0.64
C ARG A 122 2.44 8.57 -0.97
N PRO A 123 2.84 8.56 -2.25
CA PRO A 123 4.18 8.92 -2.65
C PRO A 123 4.58 10.33 -2.19
N ARG A 124 5.84 10.48 -1.74
CA ARG A 124 6.42 11.75 -1.30
C ARG A 124 7.72 12.06 -2.08
N PRO A 125 7.91 13.31 -2.55
CA PRO A 125 6.89 14.34 -2.67
C PRO A 125 5.86 13.94 -3.74
N SER A 126 4.58 14.34 -3.54
CA SER A 126 3.52 14.07 -4.51
C SER A 126 3.57 15.01 -5.71
N THR A 127 4.22 16.16 -5.57
CA THR A 127 4.49 17.12 -6.63
C THR A 127 5.94 17.59 -6.55
N PHE A 128 6.55 17.83 -7.71
CA PHE A 128 7.93 18.30 -7.81
C PHE A 128 8.08 19.19 -9.05
N SER A 129 8.97 20.18 -8.99
CA SER A 129 9.25 21.09 -10.10
C SER A 129 10.75 21.34 -10.22
N VAL A 130 11.28 21.25 -11.44
CA VAL A 130 12.69 21.51 -11.73
C VAL A 130 12.85 22.05 -13.15
N ALA A 131 13.63 23.13 -13.30
CA ALA A 131 13.90 23.76 -14.60
C ALA A 131 12.64 24.07 -15.44
N GLY A 132 11.51 24.38 -14.77
CA GLY A 132 10.22 24.66 -15.42
C GLY A 132 9.37 23.42 -15.74
N ALA A 133 9.91 22.20 -15.57
CA ALA A 133 9.16 20.97 -15.68
C ALA A 133 8.50 20.61 -14.34
N VAL A 134 7.18 20.41 -14.34
CA VAL A 134 6.40 19.98 -13.17
C VAL A 134 6.03 18.52 -13.33
N TRP A 135 6.19 17.75 -12.25
CA TRP A 135 5.79 16.36 -12.16
C TRP A 135 4.85 16.17 -10.97
N THR A 136 3.87 15.27 -11.13
CA THR A 136 2.91 14.89 -10.09
C THR A 136 2.79 13.37 -10.06
N ALA A 137 3.01 12.78 -8.90
CA ALA A 137 2.81 11.36 -8.66
C ALA A 137 1.31 11.00 -8.65
N PRO A 138 0.93 9.73 -8.92
CA PRO A 138 -0.38 9.23 -8.54
C PRO A 138 -0.65 9.51 -7.05
N ALA A 139 -1.89 9.89 -6.73
CA ALA A 139 -2.23 10.38 -5.40
C ALA A 139 -2.17 9.30 -4.31
N LEU A 140 -2.33 8.02 -4.66
CA LEU A 140 -2.39 6.89 -3.73
C LEU A 140 -2.06 5.58 -4.43
N LEU A 141 -1.21 4.76 -3.81
CA LEU A 141 -1.01 3.35 -4.16
C LEU A 141 -1.75 2.50 -3.13
N VAL A 142 -2.54 1.52 -3.57
CA VAL A 142 -3.34 0.67 -2.69
C VAL A 142 -2.89 -0.78 -2.83
N HIS A 143 -2.66 -1.44 -1.70
CA HIS A 143 -2.37 -2.85 -1.59
C HIS A 143 -3.47 -3.54 -0.78
N GLU A 144 -3.98 -4.67 -1.25
CA GLU A 144 -5.06 -5.39 -0.58
C GLU A 144 -4.60 -6.82 -0.23
N ARG A 145 -4.96 -7.28 0.96
CA ARG A 145 -4.79 -8.66 1.41
C ARG A 145 -6.06 -9.16 2.06
N SER A 146 -6.48 -10.35 1.65
CA SER A 146 -7.65 -11.01 2.23
C SER A 146 -7.27 -12.31 2.94
N LEU A 147 -7.94 -12.58 4.05
CA LEU A 147 -7.81 -13.81 4.82
C LEU A 147 -9.20 -14.33 5.17
N VAL A 148 -9.40 -15.62 4.96
CA VAL A 148 -10.65 -16.31 5.33
C VAL A 148 -10.43 -17.01 6.66
N VAL A 149 -11.28 -16.70 7.64
CA VAL A 149 -11.25 -17.30 8.98
C VAL A 149 -12.58 -17.97 9.27
N ASP A 150 -12.54 -19.03 10.08
CA ASP A 150 -13.74 -19.69 10.61
C ASP A 150 -13.97 -19.18 12.02
N ILE A 151 -15.01 -18.37 12.20
CA ILE A 151 -15.44 -17.93 13.52
C ILE A 151 -16.31 -19.05 14.05
N GLY A 152 -15.66 -20.07 14.63
CA GLY A 152 -16.31 -21.31 15.04
C GLY A 152 -17.63 -21.02 15.75
N THR A 153 -18.74 -21.51 15.19
CA THR A 153 -20.03 -21.43 15.86
C THR A 153 -19.97 -22.39 17.05
N LEU A 154 -19.93 -21.89 18.28
CA LEU A 154 -20.25 -22.69 19.46
C LEU A 154 -21.76 -23.01 19.49
N ALA A 155 -22.26 -23.65 18.42
CA ALA A 155 -23.56 -24.30 18.38
C ALA A 155 -23.31 -25.81 18.44
N GLY A 156 -22.92 -26.27 19.63
CA GLY A 156 -22.60 -27.68 19.88
C GLY A 156 -22.46 -27.95 21.37
N GLY A 157 -23.37 -27.43 22.18
CA GLY A 157 -23.47 -27.72 23.61
C GLY A 157 -24.93 -27.91 23.98
N VAL A 158 -25.37 -29.17 23.94
CA VAL A 158 -26.58 -29.70 24.59
C VAL A 158 -26.47 -29.50 26.10
#